data_AF-A0A661U8T1-F1
#
_entry.id   AF-A0A661U8T1-F1
#
_cell.length_a   1.000
_cell.length_b   1.000
_cell.length_c   1.000
_cell.angle_alpha   90.00
_cell.angle_beta   90.00
_cell.angle_gamma   90.00
#
_symmetry.space_group_name_H-M   'P 1'
#
loop_
_entity.id
_entity.type
_entity.pdbx_description
1 polymer ?
#
loop_
_entity_poly.entity_id
_entity_poly.type
_entity_poly.pdbx_seq_one_letter_code
_entity_poly.pdbx_strand_id
1 'polypeptide(L)'
;MPPSLRRGSTRPYLWAVLFGLLFVVPYLRPIAVFLLPGMLLQALTHSIASKDPISRLARTVATSLSFWIVSVWAASSAGLRLTTLFWLVSLISGGVWVVLIARNPALPSLLPKRPTHLILLAAALLVTFLPFFLTLAPPGADMSMHGYITRMVHDAGGVPTTYKPYLPIEKFGAFSIGFHTLAAMIASASGGLMPIYRAVLLTDCLVYFLLFLILWGSLVPRLGSNLAAASAAAAIFLSR
;
A
#
# COMPACT_ATOMS: atom_id res chain seq x y z
N MET A 1 27.04 19.66 -47.27
CA MET A 1 26.24 20.23 -46.17
C MET A 1 26.51 19.43 -44.90
N PRO A 2 26.93 20.05 -43.78
CA PRO A 2 27.17 19.33 -42.54
C PRO A 2 25.85 19.14 -41.77
N PRO A 3 25.58 17.96 -41.18
CA PRO A 3 24.50 17.83 -40.22
C PRO A 3 24.93 18.48 -38.91
N SER A 4 24.31 19.62 -38.62
CA SER A 4 24.45 20.39 -37.40
C SER A 4 23.90 19.62 -36.19
N LEU A 5 24.63 19.76 -35.10
CA LEU A 5 24.28 19.36 -33.74
C LEU A 5 22.89 19.91 -33.32
N ARG A 6 22.01 19.01 -32.87
CA ARG A 6 21.07 19.32 -31.78
C ARG A 6 21.06 18.15 -30.79
N ARG A 7 22.08 18.09 -29.93
CA ARG A 7 21.98 17.37 -28.65
C ARG A 7 21.01 18.16 -27.76
N GLY A 8 19.72 17.83 -27.88
CA GLY A 8 18.68 18.35 -27.00
C GLY A 8 19.05 18.05 -25.55
N SER A 9 19.06 19.10 -24.74
CA SER A 9 19.23 19.09 -23.29
C SER A 9 18.12 18.25 -22.62
N THR A 10 18.33 16.94 -22.49
CA THR A 10 17.49 16.02 -21.71
C THR A 10 17.79 16.06 -20.20
N ARG A 11 18.69 16.94 -19.77
CA ARG A 11 19.23 16.95 -18.40
C ARG A 11 18.30 17.48 -17.28
N PRO A 12 17.40 18.47 -17.47
CA PRO A 12 16.62 18.97 -16.32
C PRO A 12 15.57 17.96 -15.83
N TYR A 13 15.00 17.15 -16.73
CA TYR A 13 14.03 16.12 -16.37
C TYR A 13 14.67 14.94 -15.63
N LEU A 14 15.92 14.59 -15.98
CA LEU A 14 16.63 13.50 -15.31
C LEU A 14 16.89 13.83 -13.84
N TRP A 15 17.27 15.07 -13.54
CA TRP A 15 17.48 15.53 -12.16
C TRP A 15 16.19 15.64 -11.36
N ALA A 16 15.10 16.12 -11.96
CA ALA A 16 13.79 16.12 -11.30
C ALA A 16 13.26 14.70 -11.01
N VAL A 17 13.48 13.75 -11.93
CA VAL A 17 13.13 12.34 -11.73
C VAL A 17 14.03 11.68 -10.69
N LEU A 18 15.34 11.92 -10.71
CA LEU A 18 16.28 11.37 -9.71
C LEU A 18 16.06 11.97 -8.32
N PHE A 19 15.77 13.27 -8.23
CA PHE A 19 15.40 13.94 -6.98
C PHE A 19 14.05 13.44 -6.48
N GLY A 20 13.05 13.36 -7.36
CA GLY A 20 11.76 12.71 -7.07
C GLY A 20 11.95 11.30 -6.52
N LEU A 21 12.75 10.46 -7.19
CA LEU A 21 13.07 9.11 -6.73
C LEU A 21 13.80 9.11 -5.38
N LEU A 22 14.75 9.99 -5.11
CA LEU A 22 15.45 10.07 -3.82
C LEU A 22 14.52 10.43 -2.65
N PHE A 23 13.52 11.28 -2.88
CA PHE A 23 12.54 11.65 -1.86
C PHE A 23 11.34 10.72 -1.81
N VAL A 24 11.01 10.03 -2.90
CA VAL A 24 9.84 9.15 -2.99
C VAL A 24 10.21 7.72 -2.61
N VAL A 25 11.41 7.24 -2.95
CA VAL A 25 11.86 5.87 -2.70
C VAL A 25 11.89 5.50 -1.21
N PRO A 26 12.40 6.32 -0.26
CA PRO A 26 12.31 5.99 1.17
C PRO A 26 10.88 5.84 1.68
N TYR A 27 9.94 6.59 1.09
CA TYR A 27 8.52 6.59 1.47
C TYR A 27 7.72 5.49 0.75
N LEU A 28 8.13 5.11 -0.47
CA LEU A 28 7.54 4.01 -1.22
C LEU A 28 8.15 2.65 -0.88
N ARG A 29 9.37 2.60 -0.34
CA ARG A 29 10.05 1.35 0.06
C ARG A 29 9.18 0.51 1.00
N PRO A 30 8.61 1.06 2.09
CA PRO A 30 7.69 0.31 2.92
C PRO A 30 6.51 -0.22 2.10
N ILE A 31 5.84 0.64 1.33
CA ILE A 31 4.63 0.31 0.55
C ILE A 31 4.88 -0.82 -0.46
N ALA A 32 5.99 -0.76 -1.20
CA ALA A 32 6.35 -1.81 -2.15
C ALA A 32 6.60 -3.14 -1.45
N VAL A 33 7.25 -3.11 -0.29
CA VAL A 33 7.55 -4.28 0.53
C VAL A 33 6.28 -4.88 1.14
N PHE A 34 5.26 -4.07 1.47
CA PHE A 34 3.95 -4.56 1.92
C PHE A 34 3.27 -5.46 0.88
N LEU A 35 3.61 -5.34 -0.41
CA LEU A 35 3.00 -6.17 -1.47
C LEU A 35 3.64 -7.55 -1.62
N LEU A 36 4.80 -7.80 -1.02
CA LEU A 36 5.56 -9.05 -1.22
C LEU A 36 4.78 -10.33 -0.86
N PRO A 37 4.03 -10.41 0.26
CA PRO A 37 3.32 -11.65 0.61
C PRO A 37 2.28 -12.05 -0.45
N GLY A 38 1.51 -11.08 -0.98
CA GLY A 38 0.53 -11.33 -2.03
C GLY A 38 1.19 -11.61 -3.39
N MET A 39 2.34 -11.01 -3.67
CA MET A 39 3.12 -11.32 -4.88
C MET A 39 3.65 -12.77 -4.83
N LEU A 40 4.18 -13.18 -3.68
CA LEU A 40 4.60 -14.55 -3.43
C LEU A 40 3.42 -15.53 -3.56
N LEU A 41 2.30 -15.24 -2.90
CA LEU A 41 1.13 -16.12 -2.93
C LEU A 41 0.60 -16.31 -4.35
N GLN A 42 0.59 -15.26 -5.18
CA GLN A 42 0.22 -15.38 -6.59
C GLN A 42 1.19 -16.22 -7.39
N ALA A 43 2.50 -16.09 -7.14
CA ALA A 43 3.51 -16.91 -7.79
C ALA A 43 3.34 -18.40 -7.42
N LEU A 44 3.08 -18.71 -6.14
CA LEU A 44 2.91 -20.07 -5.64
C LEU A 44 1.62 -20.74 -6.11
N THR A 45 0.51 -20.00 -6.15
CA THR A 45 -0.80 -20.57 -6.49
C THR A 45 -1.03 -20.69 -7.99
N HIS A 46 -0.09 -20.23 -8.82
CA HIS A 46 -0.30 -20.04 -10.25
C HIS A 46 -1.62 -19.31 -10.57
N SER A 47 -2.15 -18.51 -9.64
CA SER A 47 -3.36 -17.67 -9.79
C SER A 47 -3.14 -16.47 -10.73
N ILE A 48 -2.10 -16.60 -11.56
CA ILE A 48 -1.84 -15.94 -12.83
C ILE A 48 -2.98 -16.18 -13.85
N ALA A 49 -3.87 -17.15 -13.58
CA ALA A 49 -4.97 -17.55 -14.45
C ALA A 49 -5.87 -16.40 -14.93
N SER A 50 -6.04 -15.29 -14.19
CA SER A 50 -6.73 -14.13 -14.80
C SER A 50 -5.81 -13.41 -15.78
N LYS A 51 -6.21 -13.42 -17.06
CA LYS A 51 -5.55 -12.68 -18.14
C LYS A 51 -5.49 -11.17 -17.86
N ASP A 52 -6.44 -10.65 -17.08
CA ASP A 52 -6.54 -9.22 -16.78
C ASP A 52 -5.55 -8.77 -15.68
N PRO A 53 -4.66 -7.81 -15.97
CA PRO A 53 -3.66 -7.30 -15.01
C PRO A 53 -4.27 -6.54 -13.84
N ILE A 54 -5.40 -5.83 -14.03
CA ILE A 54 -6.05 -5.09 -12.94
C ILE A 54 -6.57 -6.06 -11.88
N SER A 55 -7.26 -7.10 -12.31
CA SER A 55 -7.75 -8.17 -11.44
C SER A 55 -6.61 -8.85 -10.67
N ARG A 56 -5.45 -9.06 -11.31
CA ARG A 56 -4.26 -9.59 -10.63
C ARG A 56 -3.75 -8.63 -9.57
N LEU A 57 -3.55 -7.35 -9.92
CA LEU A 57 -3.08 -6.33 -8.99
C LEU A 57 -4.01 -6.21 -7.77
N ALA A 58 -5.32 -6.18 -8.00
CA ALA A 58 -6.34 -6.15 -6.96
C ALA A 58 -6.22 -7.35 -6.00
N ARG A 59 -6.07 -8.57 -6.54
CA ARG A 59 -5.84 -9.77 -5.72
C ARG A 59 -4.51 -9.71 -4.97
N THR A 60 -3.44 -9.18 -5.57
CA THR A 60 -2.12 -9.06 -4.94
C THR A 60 -2.23 -8.17 -3.71
N VAL A 61 -2.84 -7.01 -3.88
CA VAL A 61 -3.08 -6.05 -2.82
C VAL A 61 -3.95 -6.67 -1.72
N ALA A 62 -5.11 -7.23 -2.08
CA ALA A 62 -6.05 -7.76 -1.11
C ALA A 62 -5.45 -8.90 -0.27
N THR A 63 -4.73 -9.82 -0.92
CA THR A 63 -4.05 -10.94 -0.23
C THR A 63 -2.92 -10.45 0.66
N SER A 64 -2.11 -9.49 0.21
CA SER A 64 -1.07 -8.86 1.03
C SER A 64 -1.63 -8.19 2.27
N LEU A 65 -2.66 -7.33 2.12
CA LEU A 65 -3.26 -6.64 3.27
C LEU A 65 -3.86 -7.61 4.26
N SER A 66 -4.58 -8.63 3.77
CA SER A 66 -5.17 -9.67 4.61
C SER A 66 -4.09 -10.44 5.37
N PHE A 67 -2.98 -10.79 4.69
CA PHE A 67 -1.83 -11.42 5.32
C PHE A 67 -1.26 -10.56 6.46
N TRP A 68 -1.06 -9.27 6.24
CA TRP A 68 -0.52 -8.39 7.28
C TRP A 68 -1.46 -8.28 8.49
N ILE A 69 -2.76 -8.08 8.27
CA ILE A 69 -3.74 -7.98 9.35
C ILE A 69 -3.78 -9.27 10.19
N VAL A 70 -3.76 -10.44 9.55
CA VAL A 70 -3.78 -11.74 10.24
C VAL A 70 -2.46 -12.02 10.96
N SER A 71 -1.32 -11.76 10.30
CA SER A 71 0.01 -12.04 10.85
C SER A 71 0.34 -11.23 12.09
N VAL A 72 -0.24 -10.04 12.25
CA VAL A 72 -0.12 -9.21 13.45
C VAL A 72 -0.62 -9.92 14.69
N TRP A 73 -1.77 -10.59 14.60
CA TRP A 73 -2.33 -11.32 15.74
C TRP A 73 -1.43 -12.50 16.12
N ALA A 74 -0.96 -13.25 15.12
CA ALA A 74 -0.03 -14.36 15.35
C ALA A 74 1.30 -13.87 15.95
N ALA A 75 1.84 -12.76 15.45
CA ALA A 75 3.07 -12.17 15.97
C ALA A 75 2.88 -11.66 17.41
N SER A 76 1.76 -11.02 17.70
CA SER A 76 1.46 -10.53 19.05
C SER A 76 1.34 -11.68 20.04
N SER A 77 0.71 -12.80 19.66
CA SER A 77 0.65 -14.01 20.50
C SER A 77 2.03 -14.64 20.72
N ALA A 78 2.94 -14.50 19.77
CA ALA A 78 4.32 -14.98 19.87
C ALA A 78 5.27 -13.98 20.57
N GLY A 79 4.79 -12.82 21.01
CA GLY A 79 5.64 -11.77 21.60
C GLY A 79 6.61 -11.12 20.59
N LEU A 80 6.35 -11.25 19.29
CA LEU A 80 7.17 -10.67 18.23
C LEU A 80 6.83 -9.21 18.02
N ARG A 81 7.87 -8.37 17.91
CA ARG A 81 7.71 -6.95 17.53
C ARG A 81 7.27 -6.82 16.08
N LEU A 82 6.41 -5.85 15.79
CA LEU A 82 5.91 -5.55 14.43
C LEU A 82 7.03 -5.26 13.43
N THR A 83 8.09 -4.58 13.86
CA THR A 83 9.27 -4.31 13.02
C THR A 83 10.00 -5.59 12.65
N THR A 84 10.18 -6.49 13.61
CA THR A 84 10.77 -7.81 13.39
C THR A 84 9.90 -8.63 12.43
N LEU A 85 8.58 -8.68 12.66
CA LEU A 85 7.64 -9.34 11.76
C LEU A 85 7.76 -8.79 10.34
N PHE A 86 7.73 -7.45 10.19
CA PHE A 86 7.82 -6.78 8.90
C PHE A 86 9.07 -7.22 8.13
N TRP A 87 10.25 -7.11 8.74
CA TRP A 87 11.51 -7.45 8.06
C TRP A 87 11.65 -8.95 7.78
N LEU A 88 11.24 -9.82 8.71
CA LEU A 88 11.27 -11.28 8.50
C LEU A 88 10.39 -11.70 7.34
N VAL A 89 9.12 -11.28 7.35
CA VAL A 89 8.18 -11.59 6.26
C VAL A 89 8.68 -11.03 4.95
N SER A 90 9.23 -9.82 4.94
CA SER A 90 9.73 -9.17 3.72
C SER A 90 10.92 -9.90 3.13
N LEU A 91 11.88 -10.30 3.98
CA LEU A 91 13.06 -11.05 3.57
C LEU A 91 12.68 -12.43 3.02
N ILE A 92 11.83 -13.17 3.74
CA ILE A 92 11.38 -14.50 3.34
C ILE A 92 10.55 -14.41 2.05
N SER A 93 9.54 -13.54 2.03
CA SER A 93 8.63 -13.42 0.89
C SER A 93 9.35 -12.92 -0.36
N GLY A 94 10.20 -11.90 -0.21
CA GLY A 94 11.02 -11.36 -1.30
C GLY A 94 12.05 -12.36 -1.81
N GLY A 95 12.77 -13.04 -0.91
CA GLY A 95 13.77 -14.04 -1.26
C GLY A 95 13.17 -15.22 -2.03
N VAL A 96 12.08 -15.79 -1.52
CA VAL A 96 11.38 -16.89 -2.21
C VAL A 96 10.80 -16.41 -3.54
N TRP A 97 10.19 -15.22 -3.60
CA TRP A 97 9.65 -14.67 -4.83
C TRP A 97 10.73 -14.47 -5.91
N VAL A 98 11.92 -13.96 -5.55
CA VAL A 98 13.07 -13.83 -6.46
C VAL A 98 13.51 -15.19 -7.00
N VAL A 99 13.63 -16.20 -6.13
CA VAL A 99 13.99 -17.58 -6.55
C VAL A 99 12.97 -18.15 -7.53
N LEU A 100 11.67 -17.96 -7.26
CA LEU A 100 10.61 -18.42 -8.16
C LEU A 100 10.66 -17.75 -9.53
N ILE A 101 10.93 -16.44 -9.58
CA ILE A 101 11.09 -15.70 -10.85
C ILE A 101 12.32 -16.14 -11.61
N ALA A 102 13.45 -16.30 -10.92
CA ALA A 102 14.70 -16.71 -11.55
C ALA A 102 14.55 -18.09 -12.23
N ARG A 103 13.73 -18.98 -11.64
CA ARG A 103 13.40 -20.29 -12.23
C ARG A 103 12.35 -20.20 -13.33
N ASN A 104 11.42 -19.25 -13.26
CA ASN A 104 10.31 -19.09 -14.20
C ASN A 104 10.09 -17.60 -14.53
N PRO A 105 10.84 -17.04 -15.50
CA PRO A 105 10.78 -15.61 -15.82
C PRO A 105 9.44 -15.18 -16.46
N ALA A 106 8.57 -16.13 -16.80
CA ALA A 106 7.27 -15.90 -17.43
C ALA A 106 6.19 -15.34 -16.48
N LEU A 107 6.56 -14.58 -15.44
CA LEU A 107 5.56 -13.91 -14.62
C LEU A 107 4.87 -12.80 -15.43
N PRO A 108 3.54 -12.74 -15.40
CA PRO A 108 2.82 -11.71 -16.12
C PRO A 108 2.96 -10.35 -15.43
N SER A 109 3.01 -9.28 -16.22
CA SER A 109 3.01 -7.91 -15.68
C SER A 109 1.77 -7.64 -14.81
N LEU A 110 1.97 -7.00 -13.65
CA LEU A 110 0.89 -6.46 -12.82
C LEU A 110 0.30 -5.16 -13.40
N LEU A 111 1.08 -4.43 -14.21
CA LEU A 111 0.65 -3.18 -14.79
C LEU A 111 -0.22 -3.40 -16.04
N PRO A 112 -1.32 -2.64 -16.19
CA PRO A 112 -2.13 -2.72 -17.40
C PRO A 112 -1.35 -2.18 -18.60
N LYS A 113 -1.51 -2.85 -19.75
CA LYS A 113 -0.88 -2.43 -21.01
C LYS A 113 -1.67 -1.35 -21.75
N ARG A 114 -2.95 -1.16 -21.42
CA ARG A 114 -3.83 -0.21 -22.10
C ARG A 114 -3.60 1.20 -21.53
N PRO A 115 -3.36 2.22 -22.37
CA PRO A 115 -3.11 3.59 -21.90
C PRO A 115 -4.30 4.15 -21.12
N THR A 116 -5.53 3.83 -21.52
CA THR A 116 -6.74 4.24 -20.81
C THR A 116 -6.77 3.74 -19.37
N HIS A 117 -6.34 2.50 -19.12
CA HIS A 117 -6.28 1.96 -17.77
C HIS A 117 -5.20 2.66 -16.94
N LEU A 118 -4.05 2.99 -17.55
CA LEU A 118 -2.98 3.72 -16.88
C LEU A 118 -3.43 5.15 -16.50
N ILE A 119 -4.17 5.83 -17.38
CA ILE A 119 -4.75 7.14 -17.11
C ILE A 119 -5.75 7.06 -15.95
N LEU A 120 -6.63 6.06 -15.94
CA LEU A 120 -7.60 5.86 -14.86
C LEU A 120 -6.92 5.55 -13.52
N LEU A 121 -5.87 4.72 -13.53
CA LEU A 121 -5.06 4.45 -12.34
C LEU A 121 -4.37 5.72 -11.83
N ALA A 122 -3.78 6.51 -12.73
CA ALA A 122 -3.11 7.76 -12.37
C ALA A 122 -4.11 8.79 -11.83
N ALA A 123 -5.29 8.90 -12.43
CA ALA A 123 -6.36 9.77 -11.95
C ALA A 123 -6.86 9.33 -10.57
N ALA A 124 -7.09 8.03 -10.37
CA ALA A 124 -7.49 7.48 -9.07
C ALA A 124 -6.43 7.76 -8.01
N LEU A 125 -5.15 7.48 -8.29
CA LEU A 125 -4.03 7.82 -7.40
C LEU A 125 -4.02 9.31 -7.05
N LEU A 126 -4.13 10.18 -8.05
CA LEU A 126 -4.12 11.63 -7.84
C LEU A 126 -5.26 12.05 -6.91
N VAL A 127 -6.50 11.62 -7.19
CA VAL A 127 -7.69 12.00 -6.42
C VAL A 127 -7.65 11.42 -5.00
N THR A 128 -7.15 10.20 -4.82
CA THR A 128 -7.09 9.57 -3.49
C THR A 128 -5.95 10.10 -2.64
N PHE A 129 -4.82 10.50 -3.24
CA PHE A 129 -3.66 11.03 -2.52
C PHE A 129 -3.61 12.55 -2.44
N LEU A 130 -4.49 13.28 -3.14
CA LEU A 130 -4.55 14.73 -3.03
C LEU A 130 -4.63 15.22 -1.57
N PRO A 131 -5.45 14.63 -0.67
CA PRO A 131 -5.48 15.03 0.74
C PRO A 131 -4.12 14.86 1.45
N PHE A 132 -3.33 13.83 1.11
CA PHE A 132 -2.01 13.62 1.70
C PHE A 132 -1.06 14.80 1.44
N PHE A 133 -1.17 15.44 0.27
CA PHE A 133 -0.33 16.59 -0.09
C PHE A 133 -0.90 17.92 0.39
N LEU A 134 -2.21 18.06 0.49
CA LEU A 134 -2.87 19.31 0.87
C LEU A 134 -3.07 19.49 2.37
N THR A 135 -3.06 18.39 3.13
CA THR A 135 -3.30 18.43 4.58
C THR A 135 -2.08 17.93 5.34
N LEU A 136 -1.80 18.54 6.49
CA LEU A 136 -0.70 18.13 7.34
C LEU A 136 -1.04 16.82 8.08
N ALA A 137 -2.24 16.76 8.65
CA ALA A 137 -2.76 15.68 9.47
C ALA A 137 -4.22 15.39 9.09
N PRO A 138 -4.71 14.16 9.31
CA PRO A 138 -6.07 13.81 8.95
C PRO A 138 -7.08 14.54 9.88
N PRO A 139 -8.10 15.23 9.33
CA PRO A 139 -9.01 16.05 10.12
C PRO A 139 -10.09 15.22 10.83
N GLY A 140 -10.61 15.75 11.94
CA GLY A 140 -11.77 15.19 12.64
C GLY A 140 -11.45 14.37 13.89
N ALA A 141 -12.45 14.21 14.76
CA ALA A 141 -12.32 13.47 16.01
C ALA A 141 -12.03 11.97 15.78
N ASP A 142 -12.67 11.38 14.77
CA ASP A 142 -12.47 9.97 14.40
C ASP A 142 -11.05 9.70 13.90
N MET A 143 -10.53 10.56 13.02
CA MET A 143 -9.14 10.45 12.57
C MET A 143 -8.12 10.71 13.69
N SER A 144 -8.48 11.53 14.68
CA SER A 144 -7.68 11.70 15.89
C SER A 144 -7.64 10.40 16.71
N MET A 145 -8.75 9.65 16.73
CA MET A 145 -8.82 8.32 17.34
C MET A 145 -7.92 7.31 16.63
N HIS A 146 -7.97 7.27 15.30
CA HIS A 146 -7.01 6.51 14.50
C HIS A 146 -5.56 6.91 14.79
N GLY A 147 -5.29 8.19 14.97
CA GLY A 147 -3.98 8.74 15.36
C GLY A 147 -3.43 8.15 16.66
N TYR A 148 -4.18 8.29 17.77
CA TYR A 148 -3.67 7.85 19.07
C TYR A 148 -3.62 6.31 19.18
N ILE A 149 -4.55 5.57 18.58
CA ILE A 149 -4.49 4.09 18.57
C ILE A 149 -3.28 3.61 17.77
N THR A 150 -2.99 4.22 16.62
CA THR A 150 -1.78 3.93 15.86
C THR A 150 -0.53 4.21 16.67
N ARG A 151 -0.51 5.32 17.42
CA ARG A 151 0.60 5.65 18.33
C ARG A 151 0.80 4.58 19.40
N MET A 152 -0.26 4.10 20.04
CA MET A 152 -0.17 3.03 21.05
C MET A 152 0.37 1.73 20.46
N VAL A 153 -0.11 1.33 19.28
CA VAL A 153 0.38 0.12 18.57
C VAL A 153 1.87 0.26 18.22
N HIS A 154 2.27 1.44 17.75
CA HIS A 154 3.67 1.75 17.45
C HIS A 154 4.55 1.65 18.70
N ASP A 155 4.14 2.29 19.80
CA ASP A 155 4.93 2.38 21.02
C ASP A 155 5.01 1.03 21.76
N ALA A 156 3.95 0.23 21.72
CA ALA A 156 3.96 -1.16 22.21
C ALA A 156 4.79 -2.10 21.31
N GLY A 157 5.08 -1.69 20.07
CA GLY A 157 5.71 -2.54 19.06
C GLY A 157 4.85 -3.75 18.67
N GLY A 158 3.54 -3.71 18.88
CA GLY A 158 2.62 -4.85 18.85
C GLY A 158 1.20 -4.45 19.17
N VAL A 159 0.31 -5.41 19.41
CA VAL A 159 -1.05 -5.12 19.90
C VAL A 159 -0.98 -4.78 21.39
N PRO A 160 -1.38 -3.57 21.83
CA PRO A 160 -1.40 -3.21 23.23
C PRO A 160 -2.38 -4.09 24.02
N THR A 161 -2.16 -4.22 25.33
CA THR A 161 -3.10 -4.90 26.24
C THR A 161 -4.12 -3.94 26.85
N THR A 162 -3.80 -2.65 26.92
CA THR A 162 -4.59 -1.57 27.52
C THR A 162 -4.51 -0.28 26.68
N TYR A 163 -5.42 0.68 26.90
CA TYR A 163 -5.33 2.03 26.32
C TYR A 163 -4.51 3.01 27.18
N LYS A 164 -4.00 2.58 28.35
CA LYS A 164 -3.13 3.40 29.19
C LYS A 164 -1.79 3.71 28.51
N PRO A 165 -1.15 4.87 28.80
CA PRO A 165 -1.62 5.93 29.69
C PRO A 165 -2.58 6.93 29.03
N TYR A 166 -2.93 6.74 27.75
CA TYR A 166 -3.72 7.71 26.98
C TYR A 166 -5.18 7.78 27.42
N LEU A 167 -5.79 6.62 27.72
CA LEU A 167 -7.14 6.53 28.25
C LEU A 167 -7.19 5.57 29.43
N PRO A 168 -8.05 5.81 30.44
CA PRO A 168 -8.19 4.94 31.60
C PRO A 168 -9.02 3.68 31.28
N ILE A 169 -8.68 2.97 30.20
CA ILE A 169 -9.36 1.73 29.77
C ILE A 169 -8.40 0.55 29.91
N GLU A 170 -8.70 -0.36 30.82
CA GLU A 170 -7.82 -1.49 31.19
C GLU A 170 -7.63 -2.53 30.09
N LYS A 171 -8.61 -2.66 29.17
CA LYS A 171 -8.62 -3.70 28.14
C LYS A 171 -8.59 -3.09 26.74
N PHE A 172 -7.64 -3.54 25.93
CA PHE A 172 -7.58 -3.22 24.51
C PHE A 172 -8.52 -4.11 23.68
N GLY A 173 -8.95 -3.63 22.51
CA GLY A 173 -9.73 -4.42 21.55
C GLY A 173 -11.19 -3.98 21.33
N ALA A 174 -11.60 -2.81 21.87
CA ALA A 174 -12.90 -2.23 21.54
C ALA A 174 -12.97 -1.69 20.09
N PHE A 175 -11.81 -1.54 19.44
CA PHE A 175 -11.69 -0.98 18.09
C PHE A 175 -10.95 -1.96 17.18
N SER A 176 -11.32 -2.03 15.89
CA SER A 176 -10.62 -2.88 14.93
C SER A 176 -9.22 -2.34 14.66
N ILE A 177 -8.18 -3.18 14.80
CA ILE A 177 -6.79 -2.69 14.81
C ILE A 177 -6.08 -2.77 13.46
N GLY A 178 -6.67 -3.42 12.45
CA GLY A 178 -6.00 -3.65 11.17
C GLY A 178 -5.45 -2.38 10.52
N PHE A 179 -6.25 -1.31 10.46
CA PHE A 179 -5.83 0.00 9.97
C PHE A 179 -4.63 0.56 10.77
N HIS A 180 -4.75 0.57 12.10
CA HIS A 180 -3.73 1.11 13.01
C HIS A 180 -2.42 0.35 12.92
N THR A 181 -2.48 -0.96 12.79
CA THR A 181 -1.27 -1.76 12.68
C THR A 181 -0.56 -1.52 11.36
N LEU A 182 -1.29 -1.41 10.24
CA LEU A 182 -0.70 -1.04 8.96
C LEU A 182 -0.04 0.35 9.03
N ALA A 183 -0.72 1.34 9.61
CA ALA A 183 -0.19 2.68 9.79
C ALA A 183 1.05 2.69 10.71
N ALA A 184 1.04 1.94 11.81
CA ALA A 184 2.17 1.81 12.73
C ALA A 184 3.36 1.16 12.05
N MET A 185 3.14 0.08 11.28
CA MET A 185 4.19 -0.58 10.52
C MET A 185 4.79 0.32 9.43
N ILE A 186 3.97 1.11 8.73
CA ILE A 186 4.45 2.13 7.77
C ILE A 186 5.37 3.14 8.47
N ALA A 187 4.94 3.65 9.63
CA ALA A 187 5.74 4.59 10.40
C ALA A 187 7.07 3.96 10.85
N SER A 188 7.04 2.75 11.42
CA SER A 188 8.26 2.08 11.88
C SER A 188 9.21 1.71 10.72
N ALA A 189 8.67 1.23 9.60
CA ALA A 189 9.46 0.85 8.42
C ALA A 189 10.14 2.06 7.75
N SER A 190 9.63 3.28 7.98
CA SER A 190 10.25 4.52 7.52
C SER A 190 11.51 4.92 8.31
N GLY A 191 11.87 4.18 9.37
CA GLY A 191 13.01 4.51 10.23
C GLY A 191 12.82 5.82 11.02
N GLY A 192 11.57 6.20 11.28
CA GLY A 192 11.22 7.45 11.97
C GLY A 192 11.08 8.68 11.07
N LEU A 193 11.30 8.55 9.75
CA LEU A 193 11.11 9.65 8.80
C LEU A 193 9.64 10.04 8.60
N MET A 194 8.71 9.11 8.80
CA MET A 194 7.27 9.32 8.71
C MET A 194 6.66 9.44 10.10
N PRO A 195 6.20 10.64 10.52
CA PRO A 195 5.42 10.80 11.75
C PRO A 195 4.13 9.97 11.73
N ILE A 196 3.65 9.54 12.91
CA ILE A 196 2.43 8.71 13.04
C ILE A 196 1.23 9.32 12.32
N TYR A 197 0.96 10.61 12.50
CA TYR A 197 -0.18 11.26 11.86
C TYR A 197 -0.10 11.25 10.32
N ARG A 198 1.11 11.30 9.76
CA ARG A 198 1.32 11.16 8.30
C ARG A 198 1.12 9.73 7.86
N ALA A 199 1.57 8.75 8.64
CA ALA A 199 1.36 7.33 8.34
C ALA A 199 -0.13 6.97 8.37
N VAL A 200 -0.90 7.53 9.30
CA VAL A 200 -2.37 7.39 9.36
C VAL A 200 -3.01 8.00 8.12
N LEU A 201 -2.68 9.24 7.76
CA LEU A 201 -3.21 9.88 6.55
C LEU A 201 -2.86 9.13 5.27
N LEU A 202 -1.63 8.61 5.19
CA LEU A 202 -1.19 7.77 4.08
C LEU A 202 -2.00 6.47 4.00
N THR A 203 -2.24 5.82 5.14
CA THR A 203 -3.02 4.59 5.23
C THR A 203 -4.47 4.84 4.80
N ASP A 204 -5.06 5.96 5.19
CA ASP A 204 -6.40 6.37 4.74
C ASP A 204 -6.46 6.56 3.21
N CYS A 205 -5.51 7.32 2.64
CA CYS A 205 -5.41 7.50 1.18
C CYS A 205 -5.23 6.16 0.44
N LEU A 206 -4.44 5.25 1.02
CA LEU A 206 -4.26 3.89 0.52
C LEU A 206 -5.56 3.10 0.57
N VAL A 207 -6.33 3.14 1.66
CA VAL A 207 -7.60 2.40 1.76
C VAL A 207 -8.54 2.77 0.62
N TYR A 208 -8.74 4.05 0.34
CA TYR A 208 -9.60 4.48 -0.79
C TYR A 208 -9.05 4.03 -2.14
N PHE A 209 -7.73 4.15 -2.36
CA PHE A 209 -7.12 3.71 -3.61
C PHE A 209 -7.24 2.19 -3.82
N LEU A 210 -7.03 1.42 -2.76
CA LEU A 210 -7.06 -0.04 -2.82
C LEU A 210 -8.51 -0.54 -2.93
N LEU A 211 -9.47 0.15 -2.32
CA LEU A 211 -10.90 -0.10 -2.54
C LEU A 211 -11.29 0.13 -4.00
N PHE A 212 -10.82 1.23 -4.62
CA PHE A 212 -11.00 1.47 -6.06
C PHE A 212 -10.46 0.30 -6.89
N LEU A 213 -9.24 -0.15 -6.63
CA LEU A 213 -8.62 -1.27 -7.35
C LEU A 213 -9.38 -2.58 -7.18
N ILE A 214 -9.82 -2.89 -5.96
CA ILE A 214 -10.57 -4.11 -5.65
C ILE A 214 -11.93 -4.10 -6.34
N LEU A 215 -12.66 -2.98 -6.28
CA LEU A 215 -13.94 -2.82 -6.97
C LEU A 215 -13.76 -2.94 -8.48
N TRP A 216 -12.78 -2.24 -9.06
CA TRP A 216 -12.51 -2.34 -10.49
C TRP A 216 -12.20 -3.78 -10.88
N GLY A 217 -11.20 -4.41 -10.26
CA GLY A 217 -10.78 -5.78 -10.56
C GLY A 217 -11.89 -6.82 -10.39
N SER A 218 -12.73 -6.69 -9.35
CA SER A 218 -13.83 -7.63 -9.09
C SER A 218 -15.04 -7.45 -10.02
N LEU A 219 -15.22 -6.25 -10.58
CA LEU A 219 -16.30 -5.94 -11.52
C LEU A 219 -15.91 -6.20 -12.99
N VAL A 220 -14.61 -6.26 -13.34
CA VAL A 220 -14.15 -6.55 -14.71
C VAL A 220 -14.84 -7.77 -15.34
N PRO A 221 -14.98 -8.93 -14.67
CA PRO A 221 -15.61 -10.10 -15.27
C PRO A 221 -17.09 -9.93 -15.64
N ARG A 222 -17.78 -8.97 -15.01
CA ARG A 222 -19.23 -8.75 -15.18
C ARG A 222 -19.56 -7.57 -16.09
N LEU A 223 -18.80 -6.49 -15.98
CA LEU A 223 -19.12 -5.20 -16.61
C LEU A 223 -18.15 -4.83 -17.76
N GLY A 224 -17.05 -5.57 -17.90
CA GLY A 224 -15.92 -5.13 -18.72
C GLY A 224 -15.13 -4.01 -18.04
N SER A 225 -13.89 -3.78 -18.51
CA SER A 225 -12.93 -2.95 -17.78
C SER A 225 -13.34 -1.48 -17.62
N ASN A 226 -13.87 -0.85 -18.67
CA ASN A 226 -14.20 0.58 -18.63
C ASN A 226 -15.38 0.88 -17.70
N LEU A 227 -16.46 0.11 -17.82
CA LEU A 227 -17.64 0.28 -16.96
C LEU A 227 -17.32 -0.10 -15.51
N ALA A 228 -16.53 -1.15 -15.29
CA ALA A 228 -16.05 -1.51 -13.95
C ALA A 228 -15.22 -0.39 -13.30
N ALA A 229 -14.34 0.27 -14.05
CA ALA A 229 -13.56 1.41 -13.56
C ALA A 229 -14.45 2.61 -13.23
N ALA A 230 -15.42 2.93 -14.09
CA ALA A 230 -16.38 4.00 -13.85
C ALA A 230 -17.25 3.74 -12.61
N SER A 231 -17.75 2.50 -12.45
CA SER A 231 -18.50 2.09 -11.25
C SER A 231 -17.65 2.17 -9.99
N ALA A 232 -16.39 1.74 -10.04
CA ALA A 232 -15.46 1.86 -8.92
C ALA A 232 -15.19 3.33 -8.56
N ALA A 233 -14.97 4.19 -9.56
CA ALA A 233 -14.76 5.62 -9.34
C ALA A 233 -16.00 6.28 -8.73
N ALA A 234 -17.20 5.97 -9.23
CA ALA A 234 -18.46 6.48 -8.70
C ALA A 234 -18.68 6.04 -7.25
N ALA A 235 -18.40 4.78 -6.92
CA ALA A 235 -18.51 4.28 -5.53
C ALA A 235 -17.58 5.03 -4.57
N ILE A 236 -16.33 5.28 -4.97
CA ILE A 236 -15.39 6.06 -4.15
C ILE A 236 -15.84 7.52 -4.02
N PHE A 237 -16.32 8.14 -5.10
CA PHE A 237 -16.80 9.52 -5.06
C PHE A 237 -18.01 9.68 -4.14
N LEU A 238 -18.95 8.74 -4.17
CA LEU A 238 -20.16 8.76 -3.31
C LEU A 238 -19.88 8.40 -1.85
N SER A 239 -18.72 7.82 -1.55
CA SER A 239 -18.31 7.49 -0.17
C SER A 239 -17.64 8.65 0.59
N ARG A 240 -17.38 9.76 -0.11
CA ARG A 240 -16.76 10.99 0.43
C ARG A 240 -17.83 12.02 0.75
#